data_AF-A0A9E4X5W4-F1
#
_entry.id   AF-A0A9E4X5W4-F1
#
_cell.length_a   1.000
_cell.length_b   1.000
_cell.length_c   1.000
_cell.angle_alpha   90.00
_cell.angle_beta   90.00
_cell.angle_gamma   90.00
#
_symmetry.space_group_name_H-M   'P 1'
#
loop_
_entity.id
_entity.type
_entity.pdbx_description
1 polymer ?
#
loop_
_entity_poly.entity_id
_entity_poly.type
_entity_poly.pdbx_seq_one_letter_code
_entity_poly.pdbx_strand_id
1 'polypeptide(L)'
;MAATIIFDLGGVLVHLDWDKVCAPLARLSDLSHAAILKEVQNGPIVESSMLGHLTPQEFHRSLCAEIHVDIPFDPFIEIWNGL
;
A
#
# COMPACT_ATOMS: atom_id res chain seq x y z
N MET A 1 -29.91 -23.54 2.75
CA MET A 1 -28.52 -23.62 2.25
C MET A 1 -28.27 -22.38 1.41
N ALA A 2 -27.14 -21.67 1.61
CA ALA A 2 -26.78 -20.56 0.73
C ALA A 2 -26.30 -21.10 -0.62
N ALA A 3 -26.81 -20.57 -1.72
CA ALA A 3 -26.46 -21.04 -3.07
C ALA A 3 -25.16 -20.41 -3.62
N THR A 4 -24.73 -19.29 -3.05
CA THR A 4 -23.54 -18.53 -3.46
C THR A 4 -22.77 -18.05 -2.24
N ILE A 5 -21.45 -18.11 -2.32
CA ILE A 5 -20.53 -17.60 -1.29
C ILE A 5 -19.54 -16.65 -1.98
N ILE A 6 -19.32 -15.48 -1.37
CA ILE A 6 -18.34 -14.48 -1.81
C ILE A 6 -17.29 -14.39 -0.71
N PHE A 7 -16.02 -14.55 -1.06
CA PHE A 7 -14.90 -14.38 -0.15
C PHE A 7 -14.17 -13.09 -0.49
N ASP A 8 -13.84 -12.32 0.53
CA ASP A 8 -12.81 -11.30 0.43
C ASP A 8 -11.43 -11.97 0.28
N LEU A 9 -10.45 -11.23 -0.22
CA LEU A 9 -9.09 -11.73 -0.37
C LEU A 9 -8.27 -11.52 0.90
N GLY A 10 -8.11 -10.26 1.29
CA GLY A 10 -7.27 -9.86 2.42
C GLY A 10 -7.87 -10.23 3.77
N GLY A 11 -7.10 -10.86 4.64
CA GLY A 11 -7.55 -11.29 5.97
C GLY A 11 -8.54 -12.47 5.97
N VAL A 12 -8.94 -12.97 4.80
CA VAL A 12 -9.81 -14.13 4.63
C VAL A 12 -9.08 -15.27 3.91
N LEU A 13 -8.56 -15.01 2.70
CA LEU A 13 -7.82 -16.00 1.90
C LEU A 13 -6.30 -15.80 2.00
N VAL A 14 -5.85 -14.55 2.16
CA VAL A 14 -4.43 -14.18 2.24
C VAL A 14 -4.19 -13.38 3.51
N HIS A 15 -3.11 -13.69 4.22
CA HIS A 15 -2.67 -12.90 5.37
C HIS A 15 -1.96 -11.64 4.89
N LEU A 16 -2.36 -10.49 5.42
CA LEU A 16 -1.74 -9.19 5.14
C LEU A 16 -0.88 -8.76 6.32
N ASP A 17 0.37 -8.40 6.05
CA ASP A 17 1.36 -7.96 7.01
C ASP A 17 1.85 -6.53 6.64
N TRP A 18 1.16 -5.54 7.21
CA TRP A 18 1.43 -4.13 6.93
C TRP A 18 2.84 -3.68 7.33
N ASP A 19 3.48 -4.35 8.29
CA ASP A 19 4.83 -3.99 8.72
C ASP A 19 5.86 -4.29 7.62
N LYS A 20 5.60 -5.29 6.76
CA LYS A 20 6.48 -5.59 5.60
C LYS A 20 6.50 -4.47 4.57
N VAL A 21 5.47 -3.64 4.52
CA VAL A 21 5.40 -2.45 3.66
C VAL A 21 5.86 -1.21 4.44
N CYS A 22 5.32 -1.00 5.63
CA CYS A 22 5.52 0.23 6.39
C CYS A 22 6.94 0.35 6.96
N ALA A 23 7.57 -0.74 7.41
CA ALA A 23 8.91 -0.67 7.99
C ALA A 23 10.00 -0.32 6.97
N PRO A 24 10.04 -0.90 5.74
CA PRO A 24 10.97 -0.45 4.70
C PRO A 24 10.74 1.01 4.30
N LEU A 25 9.49 1.42 4.09
CA LEU A 25 9.18 2.81 3.72
C LEU A 25 9.57 3.80 4.83
N ALA A 26 9.37 3.44 6.10
CA ALA A 26 9.77 4.27 7.24
C ALA A 26 11.28 4.44 7.38
N ARG A 27 12.09 3.50 6.86
CA ARG A 27 13.55 3.66 6.82
C ARG A 27 14.01 4.57 5.68
N LEU A 28 13.18 4.77 4.66
CA LEU A 28 13.46 5.59 3.48
C LEU A 28 12.87 7.00 3.58
N SER A 29 11.95 7.21 4.52
CA SER A 29 11.23 8.44 4.78
C SER A 29 11.79 9.16 6.01
N ASP A 30 11.52 10.46 6.11
CA ASP A 30 11.69 11.24 7.35
C ASP A 30 10.47 11.15 8.29
N LEU A 31 9.39 10.49 7.86
CA LEU A 31 8.17 10.32 8.63
C LEU A 31 8.24 9.13 9.60
N SER A 32 7.45 9.21 10.67
CA SER A 32 7.29 8.08 11.60
C SER A 32 6.53 6.91 10.95
N HIS A 33 6.77 5.70 11.44
CA HIS A 33 6.02 4.51 11.05
C HIS A 33 4.50 4.71 11.14
N ALA A 34 4.02 5.37 12.19
CA ALA A 34 2.59 5.62 12.39
C ALA A 34 2.00 6.56 11.32
N ALA A 35 2.79 7.54 10.86
CA ALA A 35 2.37 8.45 9.78
C ALA A 35 2.31 7.72 8.43
N ILE A 36 3.27 6.85 8.15
CA ILE A 36 3.28 6.01 6.94
C ILE A 36 2.13 5.02 6.96
N LEU A 37 1.94 4.31 8.06
CA LEU A 37 0.84 3.35 8.20
C LEU A 37 -0.51 4.03 7.95
N LYS A 38 -0.71 5.26 8.44
CA LYS A 38 -1.94 6.03 8.20
C LYS A 38 -2.21 6.26 6.72
N GLU A 39 -1.19 6.54 5.91
CA GLU A 39 -1.37 6.75 4.47
C GLU A 39 -1.47 5.43 3.70
N VAL A 40 -0.65 4.45 4.06
CA VAL A 40 -0.60 3.13 3.41
C VAL A 40 -1.86 2.30 3.69
N GLN A 41 -2.44 2.42 4.89
CA GLN A 41 -3.64 1.71 5.28
C GLN A 41 -4.90 2.51 4.90
N ASN A 42 -5.23 2.51 3.61
CA ASN A 42 -6.40 3.19 3.03
C ASN A 42 -6.38 4.72 3.18
N GLY A 43 -5.20 5.35 3.07
CA GLY A 43 -5.12 6.79 2.85
C GLY A 43 -5.72 7.20 1.50
N PRO A 44 -5.96 8.51 1.28
CA PRO A 44 -6.64 9.00 0.08
C PRO A 44 -5.97 8.57 -1.24
N ILE A 45 -4.64 8.44 -1.25
CA ILE A 45 -3.90 8.02 -2.45
C ILE A 45 -4.13 6.53 -2.73
N VAL A 46 -4.10 5.69 -1.68
CA VAL A 46 -4.37 4.25 -1.77
C VAL A 46 -5.80 4.00 -2.21
N GLU A 47 -6.77 4.70 -1.61
CA GLU A 47 -8.18 4.60 -2.00
C GLU A 47 -8.39 4.97 -3.47
N SER A 48 -7.78 6.06 -3.94
CA SER A 48 -7.83 6.48 -5.34
C SER A 48 -7.26 5.40 -6.28
N SER A 49 -6.19 4.73 -5.89
CA SER A 49 -5.63 3.59 -6.64
C SER A 49 -6.55 2.37 -6.63
N MET A 50 -7.13 2.01 -5.48
CA MET A 50 -8.08 0.89 -5.35
C MET A 50 -9.32 1.08 -6.21
N LEU A 51 -9.78 2.33 -6.38
CA LEU A 51 -10.90 2.69 -7.24
C LEU A 51 -10.52 2.80 -8.74
N GLY A 52 -9.23 2.62 -9.07
CA GLY A 52 -8.74 2.65 -10.45
C GLY A 52 -8.58 4.06 -11.03
N HIS A 53 -8.54 5.10 -10.19
CA HIS A 53 -8.33 6.48 -10.65
C HIS A 53 -6.85 6.81 -10.92
N LEU A 54 -5.93 5.99 -10.38
CA LEU A 54 -4.49 6.13 -10.59
C LEU A 54 -3.94 4.90 -11.32
N THR A 55 -3.11 5.14 -12.33
CA THR A 55 -2.23 4.09 -12.87
C THR A 55 -1.18 3.68 -11.83
N PRO A 56 -0.54 2.50 -11.94
CA PRO A 56 0.51 2.08 -11.01
C PRO A 56 1.65 3.11 -10.87
N GLN A 57 2.05 3.77 -11.96
CA GLN A 57 3.10 4.79 -11.96
C GLN A 57 2.64 6.11 -11.33
N GLU A 58 1.36 6.47 -11.43
CA GLU A 58 0.80 7.61 -10.72
C GLU A 58 0.69 7.31 -9.22
N PHE A 59 0.23 6.12 -8.86
CA PHE A 59 0.18 5.67 -7.47
C PHE A 59 1.57 5.70 -6.82
N HIS A 60 2.58 5.12 -7.47
CA HIS A 60 3.97 5.17 -7.01
C HIS A 60 4.44 6.60 -6.78
N ARG A 61 4.32 7.48 -7.78
CA ARG A 61 4.78 8.87 -7.66
C ARG A 61 4.03 9.65 -6.58
N SER A 62 2.70 9.51 -6.52
CA SER A 62 1.87 10.21 -5.55
C SER A 62 2.16 9.74 -4.13
N LEU A 63 2.21 8.43 -3.89
CA LEU A 63 2.47 7.90 -2.56
C LEU A 63 3.88 8.27 -2.11
N CYS A 64 4.90 8.01 -2.93
CA CYS A 64 6.29 8.37 -2.61
C CYS A 64 6.45 9.87 -2.30
N ALA A 65 5.77 10.75 -3.05
CA ALA A 65 5.77 12.18 -2.76
C ALA A 65 5.12 12.50 -1.40
N GLU A 66 3.99 11.88 -1.06
CA GLU A 66 3.28 12.10 0.21
C GLU A 66 4.10 11.62 1.42
N ILE A 67 4.77 10.47 1.29
CA ILE A 67 5.59 9.92 2.37
C ILE A 67 7.07 10.32 2.30
N HIS A 68 7.43 11.30 1.47
CA HIS A 68 8.79 11.81 1.31
C HIS A 68 9.85 10.72 1.04
N VAL A 69 9.52 9.76 0.18
CA VAL A 69 10.43 8.70 -0.26
C VAL A 69 10.85 8.97 -1.71
N ASP A 70 12.13 8.81 -2.01
CA ASP A 70 12.66 8.83 -3.37
C ASP A 70 13.24 7.47 -3.74
N ILE A 71 12.40 6.61 -4.33
CA ILE A 71 12.82 5.30 -4.85
C ILE A 71 12.25 5.06 -6.25
N PRO A 72 12.97 4.31 -7.11
CA PRO A 72 12.45 3.88 -8.40
C PRO A 72 11.22 2.98 -8.27
N PHE A 73 10.50 2.80 -9.38
CA PHE A 73 9.26 2.01 -9.43
C PHE A 73 9.49 0.54 -9.07
N ASP A 74 10.54 -0.11 -9.58
CA ASP A 74 10.73 -1.56 -9.35
C ASP A 74 10.97 -1.89 -7.86
N PRO A 75 11.88 -1.20 -7.13
CA PRO A 75 12.01 -1.40 -5.67
C PRO A 75 10.74 -1.07 -4.90
N PHE A 76 9.97 -0.07 -5.35
CA PHE A 76 8.67 0.24 -4.75
C PHE A 76 7.71 -0.95 -4.87
N ILE A 77 7.63 -1.56 -6.05
CA ILE A 77 6.77 -2.72 -6.30
C ILE A 77 7.19 -3.92 -5.45
N GLU A 78 8.49 -4.16 -5.27
CA GLU A 78 8.98 -5.21 -4.38
C GLU A 78 8.53 -5.01 -2.93
N ILE A 79 8.62 -3.77 -2.43
CA ILE A 79 8.14 -3.42 -1.08
C ILE A 79 6.62 -3.59 -0.99
N TRP A 80 5.88 -3.03 -1.96
CA TRP A 80 4.41 -3.01 -1.93
C TRP A 80 3.80 -4.41 -2.03
N ASN A 81 4.37 -5.28 -2.87
CA ASN A 81 3.92 -6.67 -2.99
C ASN A 81 4.42 -7.57 -1.85
N GLY A 82 5.17 -7.02 -0.89
CA GLY A 82 5.53 -7.70 0.34
C GLY A 82 4.38 -7.78 1.36
N LEU A 83 3.27 -7.05 1.12
CA LEU A 83 2.09 -7.01 1.97
C LEU A 83 1.50 -8.40 2.25
#